data_AF-A0A9X3IW43-F1
#
_entry.id   AF-A0A9X3IW43-F1
#
_cell.length_a   1.000
_cell.length_b   1.000
_cell.length_c   1.000
_cell.angle_alpha   90.00
_cell.angle_beta   90.00
_cell.angle_gamma   90.00
#
_symmetry.space_group_name_H-M   'P 1'
#
loop_
_entity.id
_entity.type
_entity.pdbx_description
1 polymer ?
#
loop_
_entity_poly.entity_id
_entity_poly.type
_entity_poly.pdbx_seq_one_letter_code
_entity_poly.pdbx_strand_id
1 'polypeptide(L)'
;MGNPAASFFAFGTGILRRGCLAGLAIGAFVGACANTDQNLERQRLLEELNSAGSKPAQCKPKILESCYDGPQGTSGRGLCKDGTRTCSDDAVWGACSGQVTPVKELCNRKDDDCDGIVDNDFEREGATCTIGKGECKSSGVWKCNADGKGATCDAPQPSIKAEVCDGLDNDCDDKIDEDVPGTGVACQTGKVGVCAPGVMQCLGGRVQCVANVQPSQEICNNLDDDCNNVVDDRCLTAEEAAKLKNK
;
A
#
# COMPACT_ATOMS: atom_id res chain seq x y z
N MET A 1 66.54 40.90 -43.69
CA MET A 1 66.01 39.80 -44.53
C MET A 1 64.63 39.51 -43.98
N GLY A 2 63.49 39.86 -44.56
CA GLY A 2 63.05 40.07 -45.92
C GLY A 2 61.55 39.79 -45.84
N ASN A 3 60.72 40.81 -46.08
CA ASN A 3 59.26 40.68 -46.23
C ASN A 3 58.97 40.05 -47.62
N PRO A 4 57.78 39.50 -47.95
CA PRO A 4 56.63 40.39 -48.21
C PRO A 4 55.20 39.81 -48.03
N ALA A 5 54.25 40.75 -47.83
CA ALA A 5 52.90 40.85 -48.39
C ALA A 5 51.83 39.78 -47.99
N ALA A 6 50.55 40.09 -47.76
CA ALA A 6 49.73 41.21 -48.20
C ALA A 6 48.55 41.44 -47.23
N SER A 7 48.24 42.70 -46.93
CA SER A 7 46.97 43.10 -46.32
C SER A 7 46.03 43.60 -47.42
N PHE A 8 44.83 43.00 -47.50
CA PHE A 8 43.75 43.42 -48.39
C PHE A 8 42.73 44.29 -47.65
N PHE A 9 42.26 45.32 -48.37
CA PHE A 9 41.14 46.25 -48.13
C PHE A 9 39.81 45.51 -47.83
N ALA A 10 39.01 45.90 -46.83
CA ALA A 10 37.99 46.97 -46.75
C ALA A 10 36.52 46.48 -46.90
N PHE A 11 35.70 46.87 -45.91
CA PHE A 11 34.23 47.12 -45.84
C PHE A 11 33.23 46.39 -46.75
N GLY A 12 32.15 45.85 -46.15
CA GLY A 12 30.89 45.63 -46.87
C GLY A 12 29.84 44.79 -46.13
N THR A 13 28.77 45.45 -45.69
CA THR A 13 27.50 44.99 -45.11
C THR A 13 26.83 43.75 -45.73
N GLY A 14 26.10 42.96 -44.92
CA GLY A 14 25.03 42.10 -45.46
C GLY A 14 24.60 40.93 -44.56
N ILE A 15 23.58 41.15 -43.73
CA ILE A 15 22.86 40.11 -42.98
C ILE A 15 22.13 39.20 -43.98
N LEU A 16 22.54 37.93 -44.06
CA LEU A 16 21.91 36.90 -44.87
C LEU A 16 20.52 36.53 -44.31
N ARG A 17 19.45 37.06 -44.93
CA ARG A 17 18.11 36.42 -44.91
C ARG A 17 18.24 35.04 -45.56
N ARG A 18 18.19 33.96 -44.78
CA ARG A 18 18.02 32.60 -45.31
C ARG A 18 16.59 32.47 -45.84
N GLY A 19 16.46 32.50 -47.16
CA GLY A 19 15.22 32.22 -47.87
C GLY A 19 14.79 30.76 -47.71
N CYS A 20 13.47 30.56 -47.69
CA CYS A 20 12.84 29.25 -47.90
C CYS A 20 13.39 28.63 -49.19
N LEU A 21 14.07 27.49 -49.05
CA LEU A 21 14.40 26.63 -50.18
C LEU A 21 13.11 25.95 -50.65
N ALA A 22 12.61 26.38 -51.80
CA ALA A 22 11.59 25.68 -52.56
C ALA A 22 12.20 24.38 -53.13
N GLY A 23 11.89 23.25 -52.48
CA GLY A 23 12.15 21.92 -53.02
C GLY A 23 11.07 21.56 -54.04
N LEU A 24 11.45 21.49 -55.32
CA LEU A 24 10.70 20.80 -56.37
C LEU A 24 10.75 19.28 -56.09
N ALA A 25 9.68 18.74 -55.52
CA ALA A 25 9.38 17.31 -55.57
C ALA A 25 7.85 17.09 -55.56
N ILE A 26 7.43 16.22 -56.46
CA ILE A 26 6.05 15.93 -56.85
C ILE A 26 5.37 15.11 -55.74
N GLY A 27 4.17 15.53 -55.31
CA GLY A 27 3.28 14.71 -54.47
C GLY A 27 2.75 15.40 -53.22
N ALA A 28 1.55 15.97 -53.34
CA ALA A 28 0.59 16.34 -52.29
C ALA A 28 1.13 16.55 -50.85
N PHE A 29 1.59 17.77 -50.56
CA PHE A 29 1.58 18.32 -49.20
C PHE A 29 0.56 19.46 -49.15
N VAL A 30 -0.65 19.15 -48.72
CA VAL A 30 -1.60 20.17 -48.28
C VAL A 30 -1.19 20.60 -46.87
N GLY A 31 -0.74 21.86 -46.76
CA GLY A 31 -0.91 22.68 -45.56
C GLY A 31 0.14 22.56 -44.45
N ALA A 32 1.27 23.24 -44.59
CA ALA A 32 2.09 23.60 -43.42
C ALA A 32 2.95 24.87 -43.67
N CYS A 33 2.34 25.97 -44.10
CA CYS A 33 2.99 27.29 -44.08
C CYS A 33 2.13 28.39 -43.44
N ALA A 34 1.12 28.04 -42.65
CA ALA A 34 0.28 29.03 -41.96
C ALA A 34 0.68 29.28 -40.48
N ASN A 35 1.48 28.40 -39.86
CA ASN A 35 1.78 28.50 -38.42
C ASN A 35 3.05 29.27 -38.07
N THR A 36 3.96 29.51 -39.02
CA THR A 36 5.20 30.26 -38.76
C THR A 36 4.98 31.77 -38.74
N ASP A 37 4.05 32.27 -39.55
CA ASP A 37 3.75 33.72 -39.61
C ASP A 37 2.97 34.19 -38.37
N GLN A 38 1.97 33.41 -37.93
CA GLN A 38 1.20 33.73 -36.72
C GLN A 38 2.05 33.68 -35.43
N ASN A 39 3.02 32.76 -35.35
CA ASN A 39 3.94 32.71 -34.21
C ASN A 39 4.95 33.87 -34.23
N LEU A 40 5.43 34.28 -35.41
CA LEU A 40 6.38 35.40 -35.55
C LEU A 40 5.71 36.77 -35.33
N GLU A 41 4.47 36.96 -35.77
CA GLU A 41 3.65 38.14 -35.42
C GLU A 41 3.28 38.16 -33.93
N ARG A 42 2.96 37.01 -33.33
CA ARG A 42 2.74 36.89 -31.87
C ARG A 42 4.00 37.32 -31.10
N GLN A 43 5.19 36.93 -31.55
CA GLN A 43 6.47 37.32 -30.93
C GLN A 43 6.76 38.83 -31.07
N ARG A 44 6.57 39.40 -32.27
CA ARG A 44 6.81 40.85 -32.50
C ARG A 44 5.88 41.75 -31.70
N LEU A 45 4.60 41.39 -31.60
CA LEU A 45 3.62 42.12 -30.78
C LEU A 45 3.94 42.06 -29.27
N LEU A 46 4.47 40.92 -28.79
CA LEU A 46 4.93 40.81 -27.40
C LEU A 46 6.16 41.67 -27.13
N GLU A 47 7.09 41.74 -28.08
CA GLU A 47 8.30 42.57 -28.00
C GLU A 47 7.99 44.07 -28.01
N GLU A 48 6.99 44.50 -28.81
CA GLU A 48 6.48 45.88 -28.79
C GLU A 48 5.80 46.24 -27.47
N LEU A 49 4.97 45.36 -26.90
CA LEU A 49 4.35 45.56 -25.57
C LEU A 49 5.40 45.65 -24.44
N ASN A 50 6.47 44.85 -24.52
CA ASN A 50 7.59 44.86 -23.56
C ASN A 50 8.46 46.12 -23.63
N SER A 51 8.41 46.85 -24.75
CA SER A 51 9.17 48.10 -24.96
C SER A 51 8.45 49.35 -24.44
N ALA A 52 7.14 49.27 -24.15
CA ALA A 52 6.29 50.40 -23.77
C ALA A 52 5.79 50.38 -22.31
N GLY A 53 6.06 49.31 -21.54
CA GLY A 53 5.54 49.11 -20.17
C GLY A 53 6.58 48.62 -19.15
N SER A 54 6.31 48.85 -17.86
CA SER A 54 7.20 48.48 -16.74
C SER A 54 7.13 47.00 -16.32
N LYS A 55 6.38 46.16 -17.04
CA LYS A 55 6.24 44.72 -16.79
C LYS A 55 6.26 43.92 -18.11
N PRO A 56 6.85 42.71 -18.13
CA PRO A 56 6.88 41.89 -19.32
C PRO A 56 5.49 41.30 -19.64
N ALA A 57 4.94 41.64 -20.81
CA ALA A 57 3.79 41.05 -21.46
C ALA A 57 4.03 39.56 -21.77
N GLN A 58 3.09 38.72 -21.34
CA GLN A 58 3.15 37.26 -21.48
C GLN A 58 2.30 36.75 -22.65
N CYS A 59 1.29 37.53 -23.06
CA CYS A 59 0.32 37.13 -24.05
C CYS A 59 -0.33 38.34 -24.75
N LYS A 60 -1.02 38.09 -25.86
CA LYS A 60 -1.81 39.12 -26.56
C LYS A 60 -3.19 39.26 -25.90
N PRO A 61 -3.63 40.47 -25.53
CA PRO A 61 -4.93 40.71 -24.93
C PRO A 61 -6.09 40.04 -25.67
N LYS A 62 -7.05 39.52 -24.89
CA LYS A 62 -8.30 38.89 -25.36
C LYS A 62 -8.15 37.58 -26.13
N ILE A 63 -6.96 36.98 -26.15
CA ILE A 63 -6.76 35.62 -26.66
C ILE A 63 -7.13 34.58 -25.60
N LEU A 64 -7.77 33.51 -26.06
CA LEU A 64 -8.03 32.27 -25.31
C LEU A 64 -7.00 31.21 -25.72
N GLU A 65 -6.49 30.46 -24.74
CA GLU A 65 -5.56 29.35 -24.97
C GLU A 65 -5.87 28.19 -24.00
N SER A 66 -5.63 26.95 -24.45
CA SER A 66 -5.67 25.79 -23.56
C SER A 66 -4.58 25.90 -22.49
N CYS A 67 -4.88 25.42 -21.29
CA CYS A 67 -3.96 25.44 -20.16
C CYS A 67 -4.20 24.24 -19.25
N TYR A 68 -3.18 23.87 -18.50
CA TYR A 68 -3.25 22.82 -17.51
C TYR A 68 -2.13 23.03 -16.49
N ASP A 69 -2.50 23.24 -15.23
CA ASP A 69 -1.57 23.54 -14.16
C ASP A 69 -1.17 22.28 -13.36
N GLY A 70 -1.70 21.10 -13.74
CA GLY A 70 -1.36 19.82 -13.12
C GLY A 70 0.00 19.26 -13.57
N PRO A 71 0.50 18.21 -12.90
CA PRO A 71 1.76 17.55 -13.26
C PRO A 71 1.81 17.07 -14.71
N GLN A 72 2.98 17.12 -15.34
CA GLN A 72 3.15 16.68 -16.71
C GLN A 72 2.75 15.20 -16.87
N GLY A 73 1.97 14.91 -17.92
CA GLY A 73 1.52 13.55 -18.23
C GLY A 73 0.18 13.16 -17.61
N THR A 74 -0.40 13.99 -16.74
CA THR A 74 -1.73 13.74 -16.12
C THR A 74 -2.89 14.35 -16.92
N SER A 75 -2.61 15.33 -17.79
CA SER A 75 -3.63 15.94 -18.65
C SER A 75 -4.28 14.88 -19.56
N GLY A 76 -5.61 14.87 -19.57
CA GLY A 76 -6.43 13.97 -20.40
C GLY A 76 -6.48 12.53 -19.90
N ARG A 77 -5.94 12.23 -18.70
CA ARG A 77 -6.08 10.93 -18.04
C ARG A 77 -7.17 10.97 -16.98
N GLY A 78 -7.92 9.88 -16.86
CA GLY A 78 -8.97 9.77 -15.87
C GLY A 78 -9.97 10.94 -15.92
N LEU A 79 -10.12 11.63 -14.79
CA LEU A 79 -10.96 12.82 -14.68
C LEU A 79 -10.24 14.13 -15.04
N CYS A 80 -8.91 14.10 -15.17
CA CYS A 80 -8.12 15.28 -15.43
C CYS A 80 -8.34 15.79 -16.85
N LYS A 81 -8.54 17.11 -16.95
CA LYS A 81 -8.80 17.78 -18.21
C LYS A 81 -8.18 19.17 -18.24
N ASP A 82 -7.79 19.57 -19.44
CA ASP A 82 -7.33 20.92 -19.71
C ASP A 82 -8.45 21.94 -19.49
N GLY A 83 -8.05 23.13 -19.02
CA GLY A 83 -8.91 24.30 -18.93
C GLY A 83 -8.64 25.28 -20.08
N THR A 84 -9.17 26.48 -19.94
CA THR A 84 -8.88 27.60 -20.82
C THR A 84 -8.53 28.82 -19.99
N ARG A 85 -7.51 29.56 -20.44
CA ARG A 85 -7.11 30.84 -19.85
C ARG A 85 -7.31 31.95 -20.87
N THR A 86 -7.71 33.11 -20.38
CA THR A 86 -7.86 34.33 -21.18
C THR A 86 -6.72 35.29 -20.85
N CYS A 87 -6.12 35.90 -21.87
CA CYS A 87 -5.16 36.97 -21.67
C CYS A 87 -5.88 38.29 -21.35
N SER A 88 -5.53 38.92 -20.23
CA SER A 88 -6.12 40.20 -19.82
C SER A 88 -5.67 41.35 -20.72
N ASP A 89 -6.33 42.51 -20.60
CA ASP A 89 -5.91 43.74 -21.28
C ASP A 89 -4.51 44.20 -20.86
N ASP A 90 -4.06 43.82 -19.65
CA ASP A 90 -2.70 44.04 -19.14
C ASP A 90 -1.66 43.05 -19.69
N ALA A 91 -2.02 42.25 -20.70
CA ALA A 91 -1.14 41.26 -21.34
C ALA A 91 -0.59 40.17 -20.39
N VAL A 92 -1.38 39.78 -19.38
CA VAL A 92 -1.07 38.72 -18.41
C VAL A 92 -2.10 37.60 -18.53
N TRP A 93 -1.66 36.36 -18.40
CA TRP A 93 -2.58 35.22 -18.36
C TRP A 93 -3.43 35.22 -17.09
N GLY A 94 -4.74 35.10 -17.26
CA GLY A 94 -5.65 34.80 -16.16
C GLY A 94 -5.50 33.35 -15.66
N ALA A 95 -6.25 33.03 -14.60
CA ALA A 95 -6.30 31.67 -14.07
C ALA A 95 -6.81 30.67 -15.12
N CYS A 96 -6.25 29.46 -15.10
CA CYS A 96 -6.72 28.39 -15.97
C CYS A 96 -8.09 27.90 -15.48
N SER A 97 -9.13 28.26 -16.22
CA SER A 97 -10.52 28.04 -15.84
C SER A 97 -11.06 26.74 -16.44
N GLY A 98 -11.76 25.95 -15.64
CA GLY A 98 -12.38 24.70 -16.09
C GLY A 98 -11.45 23.49 -16.17
N GLN A 99 -10.17 23.64 -15.78
CA GLN A 99 -9.27 22.51 -15.62
C GLN A 99 -9.73 21.60 -14.48
N VAL A 100 -9.39 20.32 -14.57
CA VAL A 100 -9.44 19.36 -13.45
C VAL A 100 -8.05 18.80 -13.30
N THR A 101 -7.43 19.06 -12.15
CA THR A 101 -6.09 18.59 -11.81
C THR A 101 -6.16 17.35 -10.92
N PRO A 102 -5.08 16.57 -10.81
CA PRO A 102 -5.03 15.41 -9.93
C PRO A 102 -5.39 15.76 -8.50
N VAL A 103 -6.18 14.88 -7.89
CA VAL A 103 -6.45 14.88 -6.45
C VAL A 103 -6.08 13.53 -5.88
N LYS A 104 -6.16 13.37 -4.56
CA LYS A 104 -5.94 12.07 -3.94
C LYS A 104 -7.01 11.08 -4.44
N GLU A 105 -6.58 9.87 -4.75
CA GLU A 105 -7.44 8.76 -5.12
C GLU A 105 -8.56 8.49 -4.12
N LEU A 106 -9.74 8.21 -4.68
CA LEU A 106 -10.91 7.72 -3.97
C LEU A 106 -11.33 6.41 -4.64
N CYS A 107 -11.72 5.43 -3.83
CA CYS A 107 -12.27 4.16 -4.30
C CYS A 107 -13.67 4.43 -4.87
N ASN A 108 -13.74 4.95 -6.08
CA ASN A 108 -14.97 5.43 -6.72
C ASN A 108 -15.08 4.98 -8.19
N ARG A 109 -14.20 4.07 -8.63
CA ARG A 109 -14.09 3.54 -9.99
C ARG A 109 -13.66 4.58 -11.01
N LYS A 110 -12.92 5.59 -10.57
CA LYS A 110 -12.33 6.62 -11.42
C LYS A 110 -10.86 6.77 -11.07
N ASP A 111 -10.18 7.51 -11.93
CA ASP A 111 -8.78 7.85 -11.84
C ASP A 111 -8.76 9.35 -11.49
N ASP A 112 -8.74 9.61 -10.19
CA ASP A 112 -8.80 10.91 -9.52
C ASP A 112 -7.41 11.57 -9.42
N ASP A 113 -6.34 10.77 -9.30
CA ASP A 113 -4.95 11.22 -9.36
C ASP A 113 -4.37 11.26 -10.78
N CYS A 114 -5.12 10.73 -11.75
CA CYS A 114 -4.84 10.80 -13.17
C CYS A 114 -3.49 10.17 -13.55
N ASP A 115 -3.06 9.14 -12.81
CA ASP A 115 -1.88 8.36 -13.11
C ASP A 115 -2.14 7.32 -14.23
N GLY A 116 -3.40 7.04 -14.52
CA GLY A 116 -3.86 6.09 -15.53
C GLY A 116 -4.32 4.74 -14.97
N ILE A 117 -4.39 4.58 -13.65
CA ILE A 117 -4.78 3.37 -12.94
C ILE A 117 -5.91 3.72 -11.96
N VAL A 118 -7.11 3.20 -12.24
CA VAL A 118 -8.30 3.40 -11.40
C VAL A 118 -8.12 2.78 -10.00
N ASP A 119 -8.42 3.55 -8.96
CA ASP A 119 -8.45 3.16 -7.55
C ASP A 119 -7.14 2.48 -7.03
N ASN A 120 -5.97 2.91 -7.51
CA ASN A 120 -4.66 2.26 -7.27
C ASN A 120 -4.11 2.38 -5.83
N ASP A 121 -4.63 3.31 -5.02
CA ASP A 121 -4.32 3.49 -3.59
C ASP A 121 -5.11 2.55 -2.68
N PHE A 122 -5.95 1.68 -3.26
CA PHE A 122 -6.83 0.76 -2.55
C PHE A 122 -6.63 -0.68 -3.01
N GLU A 123 -7.07 -1.65 -2.20
CA GLU A 123 -7.18 -3.01 -2.66
C GLU A 123 -8.18 -3.10 -3.82
N ARG A 124 -7.69 -3.58 -4.95
CA ARG A 124 -8.44 -3.68 -6.22
C ARG A 124 -9.85 -4.20 -5.99
N GLU A 125 -10.84 -3.41 -6.39
CA GLU A 125 -12.23 -3.82 -6.33
C GLU A 125 -12.44 -5.14 -7.12
N GLY A 126 -13.12 -6.10 -6.48
CA GLY A 126 -13.33 -7.44 -7.04
C GLY A 126 -12.15 -8.40 -6.93
N ALA A 127 -10.99 -7.95 -6.42
CA ALA A 127 -9.93 -8.88 -6.03
C ALA A 127 -10.38 -9.71 -4.83
N THR A 128 -9.93 -10.97 -4.78
CA THR A 128 -10.23 -11.88 -3.68
C THR A 128 -9.55 -11.41 -2.40
N CYS A 129 -10.29 -11.47 -1.29
CA CYS A 129 -9.77 -11.24 0.05
C CYS A 129 -10.06 -12.46 0.93
N THR A 130 -9.23 -12.67 1.96
CA THR A 130 -9.45 -13.72 2.96
C THR A 130 -9.27 -13.11 4.35
N ILE A 131 -10.26 -13.28 5.20
CA ILE A 131 -10.21 -12.91 6.62
C ILE A 131 -10.03 -14.17 7.48
N GLY A 132 -9.62 -13.99 8.73
CA GLY A 132 -9.41 -15.09 9.68
C GLY A 132 -8.12 -15.88 9.45
N LYS A 133 -7.84 -16.81 10.36
CA LYS A 133 -6.67 -17.70 10.36
C LYS A 133 -7.13 -19.16 10.43
N GLY A 134 -6.28 -20.10 10.04
CA GLY A 134 -6.59 -21.54 10.18
C GLY A 134 -7.92 -21.95 9.50
N GLU A 135 -8.74 -22.68 10.24
CA GLU A 135 -10.08 -23.13 9.82
C GLU A 135 -11.11 -21.98 9.77
N CYS A 136 -10.83 -20.88 10.46
CA CYS A 136 -11.63 -19.65 10.44
C CYS A 136 -11.40 -18.79 9.21
N LYS A 137 -10.69 -19.30 8.20
CA LYS A 137 -10.53 -18.61 6.92
C LYS A 137 -11.86 -18.47 6.21
N SER A 138 -12.22 -17.24 5.90
CA SER A 138 -13.38 -16.90 5.08
C SER A 138 -12.94 -16.00 3.94
N SER A 139 -13.40 -16.33 2.72
CA SER A 139 -13.04 -15.59 1.51
C SER A 139 -14.20 -14.76 1.00
N GLY A 140 -13.86 -13.61 0.42
CA GLY A 140 -14.78 -12.68 -0.21
C GLY A 140 -14.07 -11.87 -1.29
N VAL A 141 -14.59 -10.70 -1.58
CA VAL A 141 -14.02 -9.72 -2.50
C VAL A 141 -13.89 -8.35 -1.85
N TRP A 142 -12.86 -7.62 -2.25
CA TRP A 142 -12.70 -6.22 -1.89
C TRP A 142 -13.79 -5.37 -2.56
N LYS A 143 -14.43 -4.51 -1.77
CA LYS A 143 -15.43 -3.54 -2.20
C LYS A 143 -15.06 -2.16 -1.69
N CYS A 144 -15.23 -1.15 -2.54
CA CYS A 144 -15.14 0.23 -2.10
C CYS A 144 -16.22 0.53 -1.05
N ASN A 145 -15.83 1.28 -0.02
CA ASN A 145 -16.76 1.82 0.95
C ASN A 145 -17.68 2.85 0.28
N ALA A 146 -18.88 3.04 0.83
CA ALA A 146 -19.85 3.98 0.28
C ALA A 146 -19.36 5.44 0.25
N ASP A 147 -18.38 5.80 1.10
CA ASP A 147 -17.76 7.12 1.13
C ASP A 147 -16.59 7.29 0.15
N GLY A 148 -16.17 6.21 -0.53
CA GLY A 148 -15.05 6.17 -1.45
C GLY A 148 -13.68 6.37 -0.82
N LYS A 149 -13.56 6.32 0.52
CA LYS A 149 -12.28 6.62 1.22
C LYS A 149 -11.51 5.38 1.66
N GLY A 150 -12.02 4.19 1.36
CA GLY A 150 -11.39 2.93 1.69
C GLY A 150 -12.07 1.77 0.98
N ALA A 151 -11.46 0.59 1.09
CA ALA A 151 -12.04 -0.66 0.66
C ALA A 151 -12.25 -1.58 1.88
N THR A 152 -13.27 -2.43 1.83
CA THR A 152 -13.57 -3.46 2.83
C THR A 152 -13.76 -4.81 2.15
N CYS A 153 -13.31 -5.87 2.84
CA CYS A 153 -13.53 -7.24 2.40
C CYS A 153 -14.96 -7.66 2.77
N ASP A 154 -15.74 -8.11 1.79
CA ASP A 154 -17.12 -8.56 2.01
C ASP A 154 -17.25 -10.03 2.43
N ALA A 155 -16.11 -10.66 2.79
CA ALA A 155 -16.09 -12.02 3.28
C ALA A 155 -17.08 -12.17 4.46
N PRO A 156 -17.96 -13.19 4.43
CA PRO A 156 -18.85 -13.44 5.54
C PRO A 156 -18.03 -13.78 6.79
N GLN A 157 -18.56 -13.46 7.97
CA GLN A 157 -17.93 -13.90 9.22
C GLN A 157 -17.81 -15.43 9.21
N PRO A 158 -16.67 -15.99 9.65
CA PRO A 158 -16.49 -17.43 9.71
C PRO A 158 -17.52 -18.06 10.65
N SER A 159 -17.93 -19.28 10.35
CA SER A 159 -18.91 -20.01 11.16
C SER A 159 -18.25 -20.47 12.46
N ILE A 160 -18.71 -19.93 13.59
CA ILE A 160 -18.29 -20.40 14.92
C ILE A 160 -18.84 -21.80 15.17
N LYS A 161 -17.98 -22.73 15.57
CA LYS A 161 -18.33 -24.10 15.96
C LYS A 161 -17.82 -24.32 17.38
N ALA A 162 -18.40 -25.29 18.09
CA ALA A 162 -17.88 -25.64 19.41
C ALA A 162 -16.46 -26.21 19.28
N GLU A 163 -15.62 -25.84 20.23
CA GLU A 163 -14.26 -26.34 20.34
C GLU A 163 -14.23 -27.86 20.58
N VAL A 164 -13.26 -28.50 19.95
CA VAL A 164 -12.92 -29.91 20.13
C VAL A 164 -11.40 -30.00 20.20
N CYS A 165 -10.85 -31.00 20.88
CA CYS A 165 -9.39 -31.17 20.91
C CYS A 165 -8.86 -31.65 19.54
N ASP A 166 -8.82 -30.80 18.52
CA ASP A 166 -8.25 -31.12 17.21
C ASP A 166 -7.00 -30.26 16.90
N GLY A 167 -6.64 -29.34 17.81
CA GLY A 167 -5.53 -28.42 17.66
C GLY A 167 -5.84 -27.27 16.70
N LEU A 168 -7.12 -27.04 16.41
CA LEU A 168 -7.62 -25.96 15.57
C LEU A 168 -8.43 -24.99 16.44
N ASP A 169 -8.64 -23.79 15.88
CA ASP A 169 -9.52 -22.76 16.44
C ASP A 169 -10.83 -22.88 15.65
N ASN A 170 -11.84 -23.50 16.26
CA ASN A 170 -13.09 -23.87 15.62
C ASN A 170 -14.19 -22.83 15.87
N ASP A 171 -14.06 -22.02 16.91
CA ASP A 171 -14.97 -20.96 17.32
C ASP A 171 -14.49 -19.55 16.92
N CYS A 172 -13.27 -19.45 16.41
CA CYS A 172 -12.65 -18.25 15.84
C CYS A 172 -12.35 -17.15 16.85
N ASP A 173 -11.94 -17.50 18.07
CA ASP A 173 -11.60 -16.56 19.15
C ASP A 173 -10.09 -16.28 19.32
N ASP A 174 -9.25 -16.79 18.40
CA ASP A 174 -7.78 -16.75 18.42
C ASP A 174 -7.13 -17.62 19.53
N LYS A 175 -7.89 -18.49 20.20
CA LYS A 175 -7.36 -19.56 21.05
C LYS A 175 -7.57 -20.93 20.38
N ILE A 176 -6.87 -21.94 20.88
CA ILE A 176 -6.89 -23.29 20.33
C ILE A 176 -7.30 -24.22 21.46
N ASP A 177 -8.29 -25.09 21.19
CA ASP A 177 -8.78 -26.12 22.09
C ASP A 177 -9.20 -25.60 23.49
N GLU A 178 -9.65 -24.35 23.61
CA GLU A 178 -10.28 -23.78 24.79
C GLU A 178 -11.75 -24.21 24.90
N ASP A 179 -12.37 -24.07 26.08
CA ASP A 179 -13.80 -24.31 26.29
C ASP A 179 -14.36 -25.66 25.73
N VAL A 180 -13.47 -26.63 25.48
CA VAL A 180 -13.81 -27.94 24.92
C VAL A 180 -14.73 -28.67 25.90
N PRO A 181 -15.92 -29.14 25.47
CA PRO A 181 -16.86 -29.81 26.33
C PRO A 181 -16.22 -30.99 27.10
N GLY A 182 -16.32 -30.92 28.44
CA GLY A 182 -15.78 -31.95 29.33
C GLY A 182 -14.34 -31.72 29.77
N THR A 183 -13.68 -30.63 29.37
CA THR A 183 -12.43 -30.16 30.01
C THR A 183 -12.72 -29.38 31.29
N GLY A 184 -11.70 -29.19 32.15
CA GLY A 184 -11.80 -28.43 33.40
C GLY A 184 -12.54 -29.14 34.55
N VAL A 185 -13.18 -30.28 34.28
CA VAL A 185 -13.84 -31.10 35.31
C VAL A 185 -12.85 -32.01 36.02
N ALA A 186 -13.07 -32.24 37.31
CA ALA A 186 -12.31 -33.20 38.10
C ALA A 186 -12.52 -34.63 37.58
N CYS A 187 -11.45 -35.42 37.58
CA CYS A 187 -11.46 -36.81 37.15
C CYS A 187 -10.53 -37.67 38.02
N GLN A 188 -10.64 -39.00 37.88
CA GLN A 188 -9.77 -39.97 38.55
C GLN A 188 -8.84 -40.58 37.50
N THR A 189 -7.53 -40.44 37.71
CA THR A 189 -6.51 -40.89 36.73
C THR A 189 -6.29 -42.40 36.74
N GLY A 190 -6.82 -43.10 37.76
CA GLY A 190 -6.53 -44.50 38.03
C GLY A 190 -5.16 -44.74 38.67
N LYS A 191 -4.36 -43.68 38.91
CA LYS A 191 -3.16 -43.74 39.74
C LYS A 191 -3.54 -43.80 41.23
N VAL A 192 -2.56 -44.14 42.05
CA VAL A 192 -2.68 -44.25 43.50
C VAL A 192 -2.17 -42.99 44.19
N GLY A 193 -2.45 -42.87 45.49
CA GLY A 193 -1.95 -41.79 46.32
C GLY A 193 -2.36 -40.40 45.84
N VAL A 194 -1.40 -39.46 45.93
CA VAL A 194 -1.63 -38.05 45.59
C VAL A 194 -1.84 -37.82 44.09
N CYS A 195 -1.45 -38.77 43.24
CA CYS A 195 -1.66 -38.71 41.79
C CYS A 195 -3.06 -39.13 41.34
N ALA A 196 -3.91 -39.68 42.23
CA ALA A 196 -5.23 -40.18 41.86
C ALA A 196 -6.17 -39.06 41.34
N PRO A 197 -6.26 -37.88 41.99
CA PRO A 197 -7.08 -36.78 41.50
C PRO A 197 -6.44 -36.10 40.28
N GLY A 198 -7.24 -35.82 39.27
CA GLY A 198 -6.84 -35.10 38.08
C GLY A 198 -7.91 -34.14 37.56
N VAL A 199 -7.60 -33.48 36.44
CA VAL A 199 -8.52 -32.63 35.68
C VAL A 199 -8.51 -33.07 34.22
N MET A 200 -9.68 -33.04 33.59
CA MET A 200 -9.83 -33.31 32.17
C MET A 200 -9.22 -32.18 31.34
N GLN A 201 -8.27 -32.50 30.45
CA GLN A 201 -7.53 -31.55 29.62
C GLN A 201 -7.37 -32.09 28.20
N CYS A 202 -7.23 -31.21 27.21
CA CYS A 202 -6.84 -31.61 25.86
C CYS A 202 -5.37 -32.01 25.85
N LEU A 203 -5.08 -33.28 25.54
CA LEU A 203 -3.72 -33.78 25.38
C LEU A 203 -3.67 -34.72 24.18
N GLY A 204 -2.86 -34.37 23.17
CA GLY A 204 -2.68 -35.19 21.97
C GLY A 204 -3.96 -35.39 21.17
N GLY A 205 -4.77 -34.34 21.01
CA GLY A 205 -5.98 -34.36 20.17
C GLY A 205 -7.18 -35.11 20.77
N ARG A 206 -7.23 -35.24 22.10
CA ARG A 206 -8.38 -35.83 22.81
C ARG A 206 -8.44 -35.34 24.25
N VAL A 207 -9.63 -35.35 24.83
CA VAL A 207 -9.82 -35.04 26.26
C VAL A 207 -9.28 -36.22 27.09
N GLN A 208 -8.31 -35.96 27.95
CA GLN A 208 -7.68 -36.94 28.84
C GLN A 208 -7.67 -36.44 30.29
N CYS A 209 -7.75 -37.38 31.24
CA CYS A 209 -7.58 -37.06 32.65
C CYS A 209 -6.09 -36.92 32.98
N VAL A 210 -5.66 -35.71 33.32
CA VAL A 210 -4.27 -35.41 33.69
C VAL A 210 -4.19 -35.26 35.21
N ALA A 211 -3.24 -35.96 35.84
CA ALA A 211 -3.03 -35.90 37.29
C ALA A 211 -2.66 -34.47 37.74
N ASN A 212 -3.28 -34.02 38.83
CA ASN A 212 -2.99 -32.71 39.43
C ASN A 212 -1.56 -32.64 39.99
N VAL A 213 -1.08 -33.79 40.47
CA VAL A 213 0.27 -33.97 40.99
C VAL A 213 0.98 -34.99 40.12
N GLN A 214 2.18 -34.65 39.63
CA GLN A 214 3.04 -35.59 38.92
C GLN A 214 3.84 -36.40 39.94
N PRO A 215 4.15 -37.69 39.63
CA PRO A 215 5.05 -38.51 40.45
C PRO A 215 6.33 -37.75 40.77
N SER A 216 6.66 -37.66 42.05
CA SER A 216 7.87 -37.02 42.55
C SER A 216 8.69 -38.00 43.38
N GLN A 217 9.67 -37.53 44.15
CA GLN A 217 10.37 -38.39 45.11
C GLN A 217 9.60 -38.35 46.44
N GLU A 218 9.52 -39.48 47.13
CA GLU A 218 8.91 -39.62 48.47
C GLU A 218 9.36 -38.53 49.46
N ILE A 219 8.37 -37.86 50.07
CA ILE A 219 8.55 -36.82 51.10
C ILE A 219 8.21 -37.35 52.51
N CYS A 220 8.24 -38.68 52.72
CA CYS A 220 8.11 -39.32 54.04
C CYS A 220 6.98 -38.77 54.89
N ASN A 221 5.85 -38.50 54.23
CA ASN A 221 4.71 -37.75 54.78
C ASN A 221 3.48 -38.65 54.98
N ASN A 222 3.65 -39.98 54.92
CA ASN A 222 2.60 -41.00 54.89
C ASN A 222 1.66 -40.91 53.67
N LEU A 223 2.08 -40.24 52.60
CA LEU A 223 1.44 -40.25 51.29
C LEU A 223 2.39 -40.92 50.29
N ASP A 224 1.81 -41.55 49.26
CA ASP A 224 2.56 -42.11 48.13
C ASP A 224 2.78 -40.97 47.11
N ASP A 225 3.93 -40.28 47.21
CA ASP A 225 4.28 -39.08 46.43
C ASP A 225 4.87 -39.42 45.06
N ASP A 226 5.44 -40.62 44.92
CA ASP A 226 5.98 -41.16 43.67
C ASP A 226 4.99 -42.05 42.92
N CYS A 227 3.84 -42.31 43.54
CA CYS A 227 2.67 -42.97 42.99
C CYS A 227 2.96 -44.40 42.50
N ASN A 228 3.83 -45.12 43.21
CA ASN A 228 4.25 -46.48 42.91
C ASN A 228 3.45 -47.57 43.67
N ASN A 229 2.44 -47.18 44.44
CA ASN A 229 1.57 -48.03 45.27
C ASN A 229 2.24 -48.55 46.55
N VAL A 230 3.32 -47.91 46.97
CA VAL A 230 3.98 -48.16 48.25
C VAL A 230 4.23 -46.82 48.92
N VAL A 231 3.64 -46.64 50.12
CA VAL A 231 3.84 -45.42 50.91
C VAL A 231 5.25 -45.43 51.49
N ASP A 232 5.98 -44.32 51.31
CA ASP A 232 7.27 -44.03 51.94
C ASP A 232 8.40 -45.07 51.66
N ASP A 233 8.44 -45.65 50.45
CA ASP A 233 9.36 -46.78 50.11
C ASP A 233 10.79 -46.36 49.72
N ARG A 234 11.01 -45.07 49.44
CA ARG A 234 12.30 -44.47 49.03
C ARG A 234 12.68 -43.25 49.87
N CYS A 235 12.26 -43.28 51.12
CA CYS A 235 12.65 -42.31 52.13
C CYS A 235 14.15 -42.37 52.41
N LEU A 236 14.89 -41.35 51.98
CA LEU A 236 16.30 -41.21 52.35
C LEU A 236 16.39 -41.11 53.87
N THR A 237 17.11 -42.03 54.49
CA THR A 237 17.46 -41.88 55.90
C THR A 237 18.34 -40.64 56.08
N ALA A 238 18.37 -40.07 57.28
CA ALA A 238 19.24 -38.93 57.59
C ALA A 238 20.73 -39.22 57.27
N GLU A 239 21.15 -40.48 57.36
CA GLU A 239 22.50 -40.93 56.99
C GLU A 239 22.74 -40.97 55.47
N GLU A 240 21.73 -41.35 54.67
CA GLU A 240 21.84 -41.39 53.21
C GLU A 240 21.75 -40.00 52.59
N ALA A 241 20.91 -39.12 53.13
CA ALA A 241 20.85 -37.71 52.74
C ALA A 241 22.17 -36.97 53.04
N ALA A 242 22.87 -37.33 54.12
CA ALA A 242 24.18 -36.78 54.47
C ALA A 242 25.31 -37.21 53.50
N LYS A 243 25.18 -38.38 52.84
CA LYS A 243 26.16 -38.86 51.84
C LYS A 243 26.02 -38.15 50.49
N LEU A 244 24.82 -37.70 50.12
CA LEU A 244 24.56 -36.98 48.87
C LEU A 244 25.02 -35.51 48.89
N LYS A 245 25.11 -34.86 50.06
CA LYS A 245 25.60 -33.48 50.21
C LYS A 245 27.13 -33.33 50.13
N ASN A 246 27.86 -34.44 50.14
CA ASN A 246 29.34 -34.48 50.16
C ASN A 246 29.95 -34.94 48.82
N LYS A 247 29.19 -34.86 47.72
CA LYS A 247 29.64 -35.18 46.36
C LYS A 247 29.42 -33.96 45.46
#